data_AF-A0AAW2E6F4-F1
#
_entry.id   AF-A0AAW2E6F4-F1
#
_cell.length_a   1.000
_cell.length_b   1.000
_cell.length_c   1.000
_cell.angle_alpha   90.00
_cell.angle_beta   90.00
_cell.angle_gamma   90.00
#
_symmetry.space_group_name_H-M   'P 1'
#
loop_
_entity.id
_entity.type
_entity.pdbx_description
1 polymer ?
#
loop_
_entity_poly.entity_id
_entity_poly.type
_entity_poly.pdbx_seq_one_letter_code
_entity_poly.pdbx_strand_id
1 'polypeptide(L)'
;MSPYVLYSVFVVIFGLFITGESKLRYPEINFPSLDPLYYKYGIIVFNSGEINAEVILSDTTATGLSRANFYDVRTHFLDNNFRLEIDVLVPQIIIEGEVKLNGTLGGIFRIADKAHFNVTADDVKATWDLTGRVVNDTWTVEHVRVLPTIKKLKVYFDDLFHGNKQFNDLAIIFVNEFWPALYRVMLPLTSNVWDPWLTGIVNNIFLNIPFSELFP
;
A
#
# COMPACT_ATOMS: atom_id res chain seq x y z
N MET A 1 -8.33 28.48 2.73
CA MET A 1 -8.05 27.84 4.03
C MET A 1 -6.56 27.89 4.35
N SER A 2 -6.16 28.01 5.63
CA SER A 2 -4.75 27.89 6.04
C SER A 2 -4.31 26.41 6.00
N PRO A 3 -3.10 26.07 5.49
CA PRO A 3 -2.59 24.70 5.44
C PRO A 3 -2.68 23.96 6.79
N TYR A 4 -2.58 24.69 7.90
CA TYR A 4 -2.66 24.15 9.26
C TYR A 4 -4.06 23.61 9.64
N VAL A 5 -5.14 24.27 9.18
CA VAL A 5 -6.52 23.83 9.47
C VAL A 5 -6.81 22.56 8.70
N LEU A 6 -6.40 22.52 7.43
CA LEU A 6 -6.52 21.35 6.58
C LEU A 6 -5.73 20.16 7.15
N TYR A 7 -4.48 20.39 7.53
CA TYR A 7 -3.64 19.39 8.20
C TYR A 7 -4.33 18.83 9.46
N SER A 8 -4.89 19.68 10.31
CA SER A 8 -5.57 19.23 11.55
C SER A 8 -6.84 18.42 11.29
N VAL A 9 -7.65 18.77 10.28
CA VAL A 9 -8.84 17.99 9.90
C VAL A 9 -8.42 16.63 9.33
N PHE A 10 -7.40 16.60 8.47
CA PHE A 10 -6.91 15.36 7.87
C PHE A 10 -6.25 14.42 8.88
N VAL A 11 -5.39 14.93 9.75
CA VAL A 11 -4.77 14.12 10.80
C VAL A 11 -5.82 13.58 11.77
N VAL A 12 -6.88 14.34 12.05
CA VAL A 12 -7.98 13.84 12.89
C VAL A 12 -8.78 12.77 12.16
N ILE A 13 -9.20 12.99 10.92
CA ILE A 13 -10.01 12.02 10.17
C ILE A 13 -9.20 10.75 9.91
N PHE A 14 -8.06 10.85 9.21
CA PHE A 14 -7.22 9.70 8.91
C PHE A 14 -6.60 9.09 10.17
N GLY A 15 -6.24 9.90 11.18
CA GLY A 15 -5.78 9.41 12.48
C GLY A 15 -6.85 8.61 13.20
N LEU A 16 -8.10 9.07 13.27
CA LEU A 16 -9.22 8.31 13.84
C LEU A 16 -9.46 6.98 13.09
N PHE A 17 -9.33 6.99 11.77
CA PHE A 17 -9.43 5.77 10.96
C PHE A 17 -8.25 4.81 11.18
N ILE A 18 -7.06 5.36 11.40
CA ILE A 18 -5.82 4.61 11.65
C ILE A 18 -5.79 4.01 13.07
N THR A 19 -6.25 4.74 14.09
CA THR A 19 -6.28 4.29 15.48
C THR A 19 -7.48 3.40 15.80
N GLY A 20 -8.43 3.26 14.86
CA GLY A 20 -9.66 2.49 15.03
C GLY A 20 -10.75 3.22 15.83
N GLU A 21 -10.49 4.45 16.27
CA GLU A 21 -11.46 5.30 16.98
C GLU A 21 -12.62 5.76 16.07
N SER A 22 -12.46 5.70 14.75
CA SER A 22 -13.49 6.04 13.76
C SER A 22 -14.78 5.21 13.92
N LYS A 23 -14.68 3.94 14.33
CA LYS A 23 -15.85 3.07 14.57
C LYS A 23 -16.76 3.58 15.69
N LEU A 24 -16.24 4.45 16.58
CA LEU A 24 -17.02 5.05 17.67
C LEU A 24 -17.70 6.36 17.25
N ARG A 25 -17.14 7.08 16.27
CA ARG A 25 -17.66 8.39 15.83
C ARG A 25 -18.51 8.35 14.56
N TYR A 26 -18.26 7.40 13.67
CA TYR A 26 -18.96 7.25 12.39
C TYR A 26 -19.28 5.76 12.11
N PRO A 27 -20.16 5.13 12.90
CA PRO A 27 -20.46 3.69 12.79
C PRO A 27 -21.08 3.30 11.43
N GLU A 28 -21.71 4.24 10.74
CA GLU A 28 -22.24 4.09 9.38
C GLU A 28 -21.16 4.01 8.29
N ILE A 29 -19.94 4.51 8.55
CA ILE A 29 -18.85 4.44 7.59
C ILE A 29 -18.17 3.08 7.73
N ASN A 30 -18.42 2.19 6.77
CA ASN A 30 -17.77 0.88 6.69
C ASN A 30 -16.31 1.02 6.22
N PHE A 31 -15.45 1.46 7.14
CA PHE A 31 -14.03 1.61 6.89
C PHE A 31 -13.25 0.41 7.45
N PRO A 32 -12.33 -0.18 6.66
CA PRO A 32 -11.54 -1.32 7.14
C PRO A 32 -10.61 -0.91 8.27
N SER A 33 -10.17 -1.90 9.06
CA SER A 33 -9.02 -1.69 9.95
C SER A 33 -7.80 -1.29 9.12
N LEU A 34 -7.07 -0.27 9.57
CA LEU A 34 -5.79 0.12 8.96
C LEU A 34 -4.58 -0.45 9.69
N ASP A 35 -4.76 -1.03 10.88
CA ASP A 35 -3.67 -1.70 11.60
C ASP A 35 -4.21 -2.88 12.44
N PRO A 36 -4.15 -4.14 11.93
CA PRO A 36 -3.66 -4.51 10.61
C PRO A 36 -4.59 -4.03 9.49
N LEU A 37 -4.00 -3.58 8.38
CA LEU A 37 -4.65 -3.40 7.09
C LEU A 37 -4.65 -4.74 6.34
N TYR A 38 -5.83 -5.26 6.01
CA TYR A 38 -5.95 -6.57 5.38
C TYR A 38 -6.19 -6.45 3.87
N TYR A 39 -5.41 -7.20 3.10
CA TYR A 39 -5.48 -7.34 1.66
C TYR A 39 -5.73 -8.81 1.30
N LYS A 40 -6.93 -9.09 0.80
CA LYS A 40 -7.39 -10.47 0.58
C LYS A 40 -6.62 -11.18 -0.52
N TYR A 41 -6.38 -10.51 -1.64
CA TYR A 41 -5.89 -11.15 -2.85
C TYR A 41 -5.36 -10.14 -3.87
N GLY A 42 -4.19 -10.43 -4.46
CA GLY A 42 -3.64 -9.67 -5.59
C GLY A 42 -2.74 -10.53 -6.47
N ILE A 43 -2.67 -10.18 -7.74
CA ILE A 43 -1.79 -10.82 -8.73
C ILE A 43 -0.82 -9.78 -9.27
N ILE A 44 0.46 -10.13 -9.29
CA ILE A 44 1.53 -9.35 -9.90
C ILE A 44 2.15 -10.21 -10.98
N VAL A 45 2.18 -9.70 -12.21
CA VAL A 45 2.81 -10.37 -13.35
C VAL A 45 4.08 -9.62 -13.71
N PHE A 46 5.19 -10.33 -13.78
CA PHE A 46 6.50 -9.83 -14.15
C PHE A 46 7.03 -10.62 -15.35
N ASN A 47 7.13 -9.95 -16.50
CA ASN A 47 7.69 -10.53 -17.72
C ASN A 47 8.83 -9.63 -18.21
N SER A 48 10.05 -10.15 -18.23
CA SER A 48 11.25 -9.42 -18.63
C SER A 48 12.30 -10.35 -19.22
N GLY A 49 12.52 -10.25 -20.53
CA GLY A 49 13.50 -11.06 -21.24
C GLY A 49 13.21 -12.55 -21.09
N GLU A 50 14.12 -13.27 -20.44
CA GLU A 50 13.99 -14.71 -20.19
C GLU A 50 13.21 -15.06 -18.91
N ILE A 51 12.77 -14.05 -18.15
CA ILE A 51 12.03 -14.22 -16.90
C ILE A 51 10.55 -14.00 -17.16
N ASN A 52 9.73 -14.98 -16.83
CA ASN A 52 8.27 -14.82 -16.73
C ASN A 52 7.84 -15.29 -15.35
N ALA A 53 7.17 -14.45 -14.57
CA ALA A 53 6.74 -14.77 -13.23
C ALA A 53 5.35 -14.21 -12.95
N GLU A 54 4.51 -15.05 -12.37
CA GLU A 54 3.24 -14.68 -11.76
C GLU A 54 3.38 -14.88 -10.25
N VAL A 55 3.13 -13.81 -9.50
CA VAL A 55 3.15 -13.79 -8.04
C VAL A 55 1.73 -13.50 -7.58
N ILE A 56 1.16 -14.40 -6.79
CA ILE A 56 -0.14 -14.23 -6.18
C ILE A 56 0.08 -14.02 -4.69
N LEU A 57 -0.43 -12.91 -4.15
CA LEU A 57 -0.47 -12.64 -2.72
C LEU A 57 -1.89 -12.89 -2.22
N SER A 58 -2.02 -13.60 -1.11
CA SER A 58 -3.30 -13.82 -0.43
C SER A 58 -3.15 -13.64 1.08
N ASP A 59 -4.28 -13.32 1.71
CA ASP A 59 -4.38 -13.19 3.17
C ASP A 59 -3.28 -12.32 3.78
N THR A 60 -2.99 -11.21 3.09
CA THR A 60 -1.88 -10.33 3.44
C THR A 60 -2.34 -9.30 4.47
N THR A 61 -1.58 -9.13 5.53
CA THR A 61 -1.77 -8.07 6.53
C THR A 61 -0.59 -7.11 6.50
N ALA A 62 -0.86 -5.82 6.63
CA ALA A 62 0.16 -4.81 6.87
C ALA A 62 -0.09 -4.17 8.24
N THR A 63 0.91 -4.19 9.10
CA THR A 63 0.85 -3.61 10.46
C THR A 63 1.86 -2.48 10.62
N GLY A 64 1.53 -1.53 11.48
CA GLY A 64 2.37 -0.37 11.80
C GLY A 64 1.89 0.97 11.27
N LEU A 65 0.81 1.00 10.47
CA LEU A 65 0.19 2.24 10.01
C LEU A 65 -0.32 3.10 11.17
N SER A 66 -0.65 2.51 12.33
CA SER A 66 -0.96 3.22 13.59
C SER A 66 0.14 4.16 14.08
N ARG A 67 1.38 3.93 13.66
CA ARG A 67 2.56 4.74 14.03
C ARG A 67 2.91 5.78 12.96
N ALA A 68 2.03 5.99 11.98
CA ALA A 68 2.23 6.99 10.93
C ALA A 68 2.32 8.40 11.53
N ASN A 69 3.34 9.14 11.09
CA ASN A 69 3.47 10.56 11.32
C ASN A 69 3.16 11.28 10.01
N PHE A 70 2.27 12.27 10.08
CA PHE A 70 1.92 13.13 8.96
C PHE A 70 2.76 14.40 9.06
N TYR A 71 3.29 14.90 7.94
CA TYR A 71 4.16 16.08 7.94
C TYR A 71 3.60 17.26 7.17
N ASP A 72 2.91 16.96 6.06
CA ASP A 72 2.39 17.99 5.20
C ASP A 72 1.12 17.51 4.50
N VAL A 73 0.23 18.45 4.23
CA VAL A 73 -1.00 18.23 3.48
C VAL A 73 -1.14 19.36 2.49
N ARG A 74 -1.19 19.01 1.20
CA ARG A 74 -1.31 19.96 0.10
C ARG A 74 -2.55 19.65 -0.70
N THR A 75 -3.26 20.70 -1.11
CA THR A 75 -4.43 20.56 -1.98
C THR A 75 -4.29 21.44 -3.20
N HIS A 76 -4.75 20.90 -4.32
CA HIS A 76 -4.80 21.60 -5.59
C HIS A 76 -6.20 21.42 -6.14
N PHE A 77 -6.89 22.52 -6.40
CA PHE A 77 -8.23 22.50 -6.97
C PHE A 77 -8.24 23.33 -8.24
N LEU A 78 -8.54 22.68 -9.36
CA LEU A 78 -8.64 23.31 -10.67
C LEU A 78 -9.90 22.80 -11.36
N ASP A 79 -10.78 23.74 -11.70
CA ASP A 79 -12.13 23.47 -12.21
C ASP A 79 -12.91 22.55 -11.25
N ASN A 80 -13.13 21.29 -11.66
CA ASN A 80 -13.78 20.27 -10.84
C ASN A 80 -12.79 19.17 -10.39
N ASN A 81 -11.51 19.28 -10.74
CA ASN A 81 -10.50 18.30 -10.37
C ASN A 81 -9.84 18.72 -9.07
N PHE A 82 -9.99 17.87 -8.06
CA PHE A 82 -9.39 18.04 -6.75
C PHE A 82 -8.30 17.00 -6.53
N ARG A 83 -7.13 17.49 -6.11
CA ARG A 83 -5.97 16.68 -5.74
C ARG A 83 -5.59 16.97 -4.29
N LEU A 84 -5.39 15.91 -3.54
CA LEU A 84 -4.95 15.94 -2.15
C LEU A 84 -3.67 15.11 -2.04
N GLU A 85 -2.61 15.76 -1.57
CA GLU A 85 -1.33 15.13 -1.28
C GLU A 85 -1.09 15.13 0.23
N ILE A 86 -0.75 13.97 0.78
CA ILE A 86 -0.45 13.81 2.20
C ILE A 86 0.93 13.18 2.34
N ASP A 87 1.87 13.87 2.98
CA ASP A 87 3.20 13.33 3.26
C ASP A 87 3.22 12.57 4.58
N VAL A 88 3.63 11.30 4.52
CA VAL A 88 3.58 10.35 5.63
C VAL A 88 4.93 9.67 5.83
N LEU A 89 5.34 9.53 7.09
CA LEU A 89 6.40 8.62 7.52
C LEU A 89 5.79 7.55 8.41
N VAL A 90 6.04 6.29 8.07
CA VAL A 90 5.78 5.17 8.97
C VAL A 90 7.13 4.62 9.44
N PRO A 91 7.44 4.65 10.75
CA PRO A 91 8.74 4.20 11.25
C PRO A 91 9.09 2.77 10.87
N GLN A 92 8.08 1.89 10.88
CA GLN A 92 8.21 0.50 10.47
C GLN A 92 6.84 -0.04 10.07
N ILE A 93 6.82 -0.73 8.92
CA ILE A 93 5.70 -1.55 8.45
C ILE A 93 6.15 -3.00 8.42
N ILE A 94 5.32 -3.90 8.95
CA ILE A 94 5.49 -5.34 8.81
C ILE A 94 4.34 -5.85 7.93
N ILE A 95 4.69 -6.54 6.85
CA ILE A 95 3.74 -7.15 5.92
C ILE A 95 3.95 -8.65 5.97
N GLU A 96 2.89 -9.41 6.19
CA GLU A 96 2.92 -10.87 6.21
C GLU A 96 1.71 -11.45 5.51
N GLY A 97 1.82 -12.69 5.04
CA GLY A 97 0.74 -13.37 4.33
C GLY A 97 1.24 -14.55 3.54
N GLU A 98 0.40 -15.02 2.62
CA GLU A 98 0.72 -16.12 1.73
C GLU A 98 1.14 -15.61 0.35
N VAL A 99 2.17 -16.24 -0.22
CA VAL A 99 2.61 -16.02 -1.59
C VAL A 99 2.58 -17.33 -2.35
N LYS A 100 2.05 -17.29 -3.58
CA LYS A 100 2.21 -18.34 -4.57
C LYS A 100 3.02 -17.79 -5.74
N LEU A 101 4.16 -18.41 -6.01
CA LEU A 101 5.05 -18.05 -7.11
C LEU A 101 4.94 -19.08 -8.22
N ASN A 102 4.70 -18.63 -9.45
CA ASN A 102 4.80 -19.45 -10.66
C ASN A 102 5.71 -18.72 -11.64
N GLY A 103 6.95 -19.18 -11.77
CA GLY A 103 7.99 -18.51 -12.55
C GLY A 103 8.76 -19.44 -13.47
N THR A 104 9.27 -18.88 -14.56
CA THR A 104 10.20 -19.52 -15.49
C THR A 104 11.40 -18.60 -15.73
N LEU A 105 12.58 -19.20 -15.85
CA LEU A 105 13.85 -18.54 -16.19
C LEU A 105 14.54 -19.32 -17.32
N GLY A 106 14.83 -18.63 -18.42
CA GLY A 106 15.55 -19.21 -19.58
C GLY A 106 14.80 -20.35 -20.27
N GLY A 107 13.49 -20.46 -20.05
CA GLY A 107 12.65 -21.56 -20.57
C GLY A 107 12.90 -22.94 -19.95
N ILE A 108 13.99 -23.12 -19.19
CA ILE A 108 14.43 -24.41 -18.65
C ILE A 108 14.22 -24.53 -17.14
N PHE A 109 14.33 -23.43 -16.40
CA PHE A 109 14.15 -23.42 -14.96
C PHE A 109 12.73 -22.98 -14.63
N ARG A 110 12.03 -23.76 -13.81
CA ARG A 110 10.63 -23.50 -13.42
C ARG A 110 10.48 -23.60 -11.91
N ILE A 111 9.77 -22.65 -11.33
CA ILE A 111 9.36 -22.65 -9.92
C ILE A 111 7.84 -22.54 -9.92
N ALA A 112 7.18 -23.39 -9.14
CA ALA A 112 5.74 -23.32 -8.94
C ALA A 112 5.44 -23.72 -7.51
N ASP A 113 5.43 -22.76 -6.60
CA ASP A 113 5.44 -23.04 -5.16
C ASP A 113 4.61 -22.05 -4.35
N LYS A 114 4.40 -22.38 -3.08
CA LYS A 114 3.70 -21.55 -2.10
C LYS A 114 4.54 -21.41 -0.85
N ALA A 115 4.52 -20.22 -0.27
CA ALA A 115 5.23 -19.89 0.95
C ALA A 115 4.39 -18.92 1.79
N HIS A 116 4.60 -18.92 3.09
CA HIS A 116 4.32 -17.77 3.93
C HIS A 116 5.49 -16.79 3.84
N PHE A 117 5.19 -15.51 3.72
CA PHE A 117 6.21 -14.46 3.66
C PHE A 117 6.06 -13.47 4.81
N ASN A 118 7.17 -12.86 5.17
CA ASN A 118 7.22 -11.70 6.06
C ASN A 118 8.19 -10.68 5.47
N VAL A 119 7.76 -9.43 5.43
CA VAL A 119 8.54 -8.29 4.96
C VAL A 119 8.51 -7.23 6.04
N THR A 120 9.69 -6.80 6.48
CA THR A 120 9.84 -5.64 7.37
C THR A 120 10.45 -4.49 6.57
N ALA A 121 9.76 -3.36 6.52
CA ALA A 121 10.23 -2.13 5.90
C ALA A 121 10.37 -1.04 6.96
N ASP A 122 11.56 -0.46 7.09
CA ASP A 122 11.85 0.62 8.05
C ASP A 122 11.97 1.97 7.34
N ASP A 123 11.55 3.03 8.05
CA ASP A 123 11.64 4.44 7.62
C ASP A 123 10.95 4.61 6.24
N VAL A 124 9.65 4.26 6.21
CA VAL A 124 8.82 4.27 5.01
C VAL A 124 8.25 5.67 4.82
N LYS A 125 8.72 6.39 3.81
CA LYS A 125 8.24 7.73 3.46
C LYS A 125 7.44 7.68 2.18
N ALA A 126 6.23 8.23 2.18
CA ALA A 126 5.40 8.28 0.98
C ALA A 126 4.62 9.59 0.93
N THR A 127 4.31 10.02 -0.28
CA THR A 127 3.20 10.94 -0.53
C THR A 127 2.00 10.11 -0.97
N TRP A 128 0.90 10.22 -0.23
CA TRP A 128 -0.39 9.69 -0.67
C TRP A 128 -1.02 10.74 -1.57
N ASP A 129 -1.11 10.44 -2.86
CA ASP A 129 -1.60 11.34 -3.89
C ASP A 129 -2.98 10.88 -4.35
N LEU A 130 -4.01 11.56 -3.86
CA LEU A 130 -5.41 11.28 -4.15
C LEU A 130 -5.89 12.29 -5.19
N THR A 131 -6.40 11.81 -6.31
CA THR A 131 -6.98 12.66 -7.37
C THR A 131 -8.41 12.24 -7.65
N GLY A 132 -9.29 13.20 -7.87
CA GLY A 132 -10.67 12.91 -8.23
C GLY A 132 -11.46 14.15 -8.60
N ARG A 133 -12.76 13.95 -8.81
CA ARG A 133 -13.67 15.03 -9.22
C ARG A 133 -14.64 15.40 -8.11
N VAL A 134 -14.88 16.69 -7.97
CA VAL A 134 -15.92 17.24 -7.09
C VAL A 134 -17.14 17.59 -7.93
N VAL A 135 -18.28 16.98 -7.63
CA VAL A 135 -19.56 17.22 -8.30
C VAL A 135 -20.67 17.25 -7.25
N ASN A 136 -21.49 18.30 -7.27
CA ASN A 136 -22.61 18.47 -6.32
C ASN A 136 -22.19 18.29 -4.84
N ASP A 137 -21.04 18.86 -4.48
CA ASP A 137 -20.48 18.78 -3.12
C ASP A 137 -20.09 17.35 -2.68
N THR A 138 -19.92 16.42 -3.61
CA THR A 138 -19.34 15.10 -3.35
C THR A 138 -18.00 14.98 -4.06
N TRP A 139 -16.97 14.53 -3.33
CA TRP A 139 -15.67 14.22 -3.93
C TRP A 139 -15.57 12.72 -4.22
N THR A 140 -15.54 12.40 -5.51
CA THR A 140 -15.29 11.04 -5.99
C THR A 140 -13.81 10.90 -6.30
N VAL A 141 -13.09 10.14 -5.47
CA VAL A 141 -11.68 9.80 -5.72
C VAL A 141 -11.59 8.81 -6.87
N GLU A 142 -10.74 9.10 -7.84
CA GLU A 142 -10.54 8.28 -9.04
C GLU A 142 -9.22 7.51 -8.99
N HIS A 143 -8.19 8.08 -8.35
CA HIS A 143 -6.91 7.42 -8.14
C HIS A 143 -6.34 7.73 -6.75
N VAL A 144 -5.65 6.74 -6.19
CA VAL A 144 -4.82 6.83 -4.99
C VAL A 144 -3.44 6.28 -5.33
N ARG A 145 -2.51 7.18 -5.63
CA ARG A 145 -1.13 6.81 -5.99
C ARG A 145 -0.23 6.91 -4.78
N VAL A 146 0.52 5.85 -4.54
CA VAL A 146 1.45 5.75 -3.41
C VAL A 146 2.75 5.12 -3.90
N LEU A 147 3.81 5.89 -3.90
CA LEU A 147 5.16 5.45 -4.29
C LEU A 147 6.12 5.61 -3.11
N PRO A 148 6.09 4.69 -2.13
CA PRO A 148 6.95 4.78 -0.97
C PRO A 148 8.43 4.75 -1.34
N THR A 149 9.21 5.44 -0.53
CA THR A 149 10.65 5.27 -0.41
C THR A 149 10.91 4.59 0.92
N ILE A 150 11.83 3.64 0.92
CA ILE A 150 12.16 2.84 2.09
C ILE A 150 13.66 2.90 2.34
N LYS A 151 14.06 2.98 3.60
CA LYS A 151 15.49 3.03 3.96
C LYS A 151 16.09 1.64 4.10
N LYS A 152 15.29 0.70 4.60
CA LYS A 152 15.71 -0.68 4.82
C LYS A 152 14.54 -1.61 4.58
N LEU A 153 14.83 -2.70 3.88
CA LEU A 153 13.91 -3.80 3.68
C LEU A 153 14.57 -5.08 4.21
N LYS A 154 13.78 -5.91 4.88
CA LYS A 154 14.14 -7.28 5.19
C LYS A 154 13.00 -8.19 4.73
N VAL A 155 13.33 -9.19 3.94
CA VAL A 155 12.37 -10.15 3.38
C VAL A 155 12.69 -11.54 3.92
N TYR A 156 11.65 -12.27 4.28
CA TYR A 156 11.69 -13.66 4.67
C TYR A 156 10.54 -14.39 3.99
N PHE A 157 10.78 -15.63 3.59
CA PHE A 157 9.74 -16.56 3.16
C PHE A 157 10.15 -17.96 3.61
N ASP A 158 9.19 -18.76 4.05
CA ASP A 158 9.43 -20.16 4.38
C ASP A 158 9.24 -21.03 3.15
N ASP A 159 10.11 -22.02 3.01
CA ASP A 159 9.90 -23.17 2.14
C ASP A 159 9.58 -22.87 0.65
N LEU A 160 10.05 -21.74 0.12
CA LEU A 160 10.12 -21.57 -1.31
C LEU A 160 11.13 -22.62 -1.82
N PHE A 161 10.82 -23.32 -2.91
CA PHE A 161 11.61 -24.41 -3.50
C PHE A 161 11.40 -25.82 -2.91
N HIS A 162 10.15 -26.18 -2.58
CA HIS A 162 9.69 -27.54 -2.25
C HIS A 162 10.54 -28.25 -1.18
N GLY A 163 10.85 -27.62 -0.06
CA GLY A 163 11.65 -28.21 1.01
C GLY A 163 13.16 -28.02 0.87
N ASN A 164 13.67 -27.47 -0.25
CA ASN A 164 15.10 -27.34 -0.44
C ASN A 164 15.66 -26.12 0.32
N LYS A 165 16.04 -26.36 1.57
CA LYS A 165 16.60 -25.35 2.47
C LYS A 165 17.78 -24.56 1.88
N GLN A 166 18.68 -25.21 1.13
CA GLN A 166 19.84 -24.50 0.58
C GLN A 166 19.45 -23.48 -0.49
N PHE A 167 18.51 -23.84 -1.37
CA PHE A 167 17.98 -22.89 -2.36
C PHE A 167 17.13 -21.80 -1.71
N ASN A 168 16.32 -22.15 -0.71
CA ASN A 168 15.54 -21.16 0.05
C ASN A 168 16.47 -20.14 0.73
N ASP A 169 17.50 -20.60 1.44
CA ASP A 169 18.48 -19.73 2.11
C ASP A 169 19.20 -18.83 1.09
N LEU A 170 19.62 -19.38 -0.05
CA LEU A 170 20.26 -18.61 -1.12
C LEU A 170 19.33 -17.55 -1.70
N ALA A 171 18.06 -17.87 -1.90
CA ALA A 171 17.06 -16.93 -2.40
C ALA A 171 16.78 -15.81 -1.39
N ILE A 172 16.68 -16.12 -0.10
CA ILE A 172 16.53 -15.12 0.96
C ILE A 172 17.75 -14.19 0.98
N ILE A 173 18.97 -14.73 0.92
CA ILE A 173 20.20 -13.93 0.87
C ILE A 173 20.18 -13.02 -0.36
N PHE A 174 19.87 -13.56 -1.54
CA PHE A 174 19.80 -12.79 -2.77
C PHE A 174 18.78 -11.65 -2.67
N VAL A 175 17.55 -11.94 -2.23
CA VAL A 175 16.50 -10.90 -2.11
C VAL A 175 16.91 -9.81 -1.12
N ASN A 176 17.50 -10.18 0.02
CA ASN A 176 17.94 -9.20 1.02
C ASN A 176 19.20 -8.42 0.60
N GLU A 177 20.09 -8.99 -0.23
CA GLU A 177 21.25 -8.27 -0.73
C GLU A 177 20.86 -7.28 -1.84
N PHE A 178 19.98 -7.73 -2.75
CA PHE A 178 19.59 -6.97 -3.94
C PHE A 178 18.25 -6.24 -3.79
N TRP A 179 17.70 -6.14 -2.58
CA TRP A 179 16.40 -5.52 -2.32
C TRP A 179 16.25 -4.13 -2.95
N PRO A 180 17.25 -3.22 -2.98
CA PRO A 180 17.05 -1.88 -3.53
C PRO A 180 16.74 -1.91 -5.03
N ALA A 181 17.40 -2.81 -5.77
CA ALA A 181 17.18 -2.96 -7.20
C ALA A 181 15.83 -3.64 -7.48
N LEU A 182 15.54 -4.71 -6.74
CA LEU A 182 14.26 -5.44 -6.83
C LEU A 182 13.08 -4.51 -6.51
N TYR A 183 13.20 -3.70 -5.46
CA TYR A 183 12.17 -2.75 -5.04
C TYR A 183 11.85 -1.73 -6.13
N ARG A 184 12.86 -1.15 -6.81
CA ARG A 184 12.65 -0.21 -7.91
C ARG A 184 11.88 -0.82 -9.08
N VAL A 185 12.09 -2.10 -9.35
CA VAL A 185 11.39 -2.83 -10.42
C VAL A 185 9.95 -3.16 -10.01
N MET A 186 9.75 -3.60 -8.76
CA MET A 186 8.44 -4.07 -8.28
C MET A 186 7.48 -2.93 -7.93
N LEU A 187 7.99 -1.81 -7.41
CA LEU A 187 7.19 -0.67 -6.95
C LEU A 187 6.12 -0.19 -7.95
N PRO A 188 6.43 0.09 -9.23
CA PRO A 188 5.40 0.51 -10.18
C PRO A 188 4.34 -0.58 -10.43
N LEU A 189 4.74 -1.86 -10.41
CA LEU A 189 3.81 -2.98 -10.60
C LEU A 189 2.84 -3.09 -9.43
N THR A 190 3.36 -3.05 -8.20
CA THR A 190 2.53 -3.12 -6.99
C THR A 190 1.67 -1.89 -6.81
N SER A 191 2.18 -0.69 -7.15
CA SER A 191 1.40 0.55 -7.10
C SER A 191 0.16 0.49 -8.00
N ASN A 192 0.27 -0.10 -9.20
CA ASN A 192 -0.89 -0.25 -10.10
C ASN A 192 -1.94 -1.22 -9.55
N VAL A 193 -1.51 -2.22 -8.79
CA VAL A 193 -2.42 -3.18 -8.13
C VAL A 193 -3.12 -2.53 -6.94
N TRP A 194 -2.41 -1.70 -6.16
CA TRP A 194 -2.97 -1.04 -4.98
C TRP A 194 -3.87 0.15 -5.31
N ASP A 195 -3.63 0.88 -6.40
CA ASP A 195 -4.42 2.08 -6.77
C ASP A 195 -5.95 1.86 -6.71
N PRO A 196 -6.55 0.91 -7.47
CA PRO A 196 -8.00 0.69 -7.41
C PRO A 196 -8.48 0.19 -6.04
N TRP A 197 -7.65 -0.57 -5.33
CA TRP A 197 -8.00 -1.10 -4.01
C TRP A 197 -8.03 0.02 -2.95
N LEU A 198 -7.01 0.86 -2.89
CA LEU A 198 -6.93 2.02 -2.01
C LEU A 198 -7.99 3.06 -2.36
N THR A 199 -8.26 3.28 -3.65
CA THR A 199 -9.35 4.15 -4.12
C THR A 199 -10.71 3.67 -3.58
N GLY A 200 -10.97 2.35 -3.62
CA GLY A 200 -12.18 1.77 -3.03
C GLY A 200 -12.29 2.02 -1.52
N ILE A 201 -11.20 1.82 -0.78
CA ILE A 201 -11.17 2.09 0.68
C ILE A 201 -11.47 3.55 0.98
N VAL A 202 -10.79 4.45 0.28
CA VAL A 202 -10.90 5.91 0.49
C VAL A 202 -12.29 6.42 0.14
N ASN A 203 -12.90 5.92 -0.93
CA ASN A 203 -14.24 6.32 -1.33
C ASN A 203 -15.34 5.87 -0.35
N ASN A 204 -15.10 4.86 0.50
CA ASN A 204 -16.03 4.55 1.59
C ASN A 204 -16.18 5.72 2.58
N ILE A 205 -15.20 6.64 2.64
CA ILE A 205 -15.29 7.87 3.44
C ILE A 205 -15.83 9.02 2.60
N PHE A 206 -15.12 9.40 1.53
CA PHE A 206 -15.35 10.69 0.86
C PHE A 206 -16.64 10.76 0.04
N LEU A 207 -17.26 9.63 -0.29
CA LEU A 207 -18.59 9.63 -0.90
C LEU A 207 -19.72 9.91 0.10
N ASN A 208 -19.46 9.74 1.40
CA ASN A 208 -20.45 9.87 2.46
C ASN A 208 -20.38 11.20 3.22
N ILE A 209 -19.35 12.01 2.97
CA ILE A 209 -19.14 13.30 3.63
C ILE A 209 -19.12 14.41 2.58
N PRO A 210 -19.91 15.48 2.74
CA PRO A 210 -19.88 16.63 1.83
C PRO A 210 -18.46 17.22 1.72
N PHE A 211 -18.06 17.55 0.50
CA PHE A 211 -16.74 18.11 0.22
C PHE A 211 -16.53 19.44 0.96
N SER A 212 -17.55 20.30 1.02
CA SER A 212 -17.53 21.56 1.77
C SER A 212 -17.35 21.39 3.28
N GLU A 213 -17.71 20.23 3.85
CA GLU A 213 -17.48 19.91 5.26
C GLU A 213 -16.01 19.53 5.52
N LEU A 214 -15.39 18.84 4.55
CA LEU A 214 -13.99 18.41 4.62
C LEU A 214 -13.01 19.53 4.25
N PHE A 215 -13.39 20.38 3.29
CA PHE A 215 -12.56 21.44 2.71
C PHE A 215 -13.29 22.80 2.66
N PRO A 216 -13.58 23.43 3.82
CA PRO A 216 -14.20 24.76 3.88
C PRO A 216 -13.38 25.94 3.30
#